data_AF-A0A7C6E4I7-F1
#
_entry.id   AF-A0A7C6E4I7-F1
#
_cell.length_a   1.000
_cell.length_b   1.000
_cell.length_c   1.000
_cell.angle_alpha   90.00
_cell.angle_beta   90.00
_cell.angle_gamma   90.00
#
_symmetry.space_group_name_H-M   'P 1'
#
loop_
_entity.id
_entity.type
_entity.pdbx_description
1 polymer ?
#
loop_
_entity_poly.entity_id
_entity_poly.type
_entity_poly.pdbx_seq_one_letter_code
_entity_poly.pdbx_strand_id
1 'polypeptide(L)'
;MPAGGVPWPSRAEYLVVEVALPRRSPLPAGILLLDPGADRLYLKLREDWAEWAEPEDAEVLSLIATDWEQQAQQAGAAAFLALLEDRLSNTLRLSERRTVVVGDFERALERLYRQEIEGRQSAVTVIPFRTHVPVYSLRAAAGRFGPEQEPEAEPEGWVPAPPGLRSAEDYFACHVQGRSMEPRIPDGSLCLFRKIPAGSRQGKLVLVRHRGATETGGEFTVKRYRSEKVVTEEGWRHTKVVLEPLNPDYPVLELGPEEFQVIAEFVRVIPIEET
;
A
#
# COMPACT_ATOMS: atom_id res chain seq x y z
N MET A 1 -24.54 -45.95 9.48
CA MET A 1 -23.30 -45.41 8.88
C MET A 1 -23.58 -44.01 8.37
N PRO A 2 -23.13 -42.93 9.05
CA PRO A 2 -23.00 -41.65 8.39
C PRO A 2 -21.58 -41.55 7.81
N ALA A 3 -21.50 -41.45 6.48
CA ALA A 3 -20.32 -41.07 5.73
C ALA A 3 -20.24 -39.53 5.67
N GLY A 4 -19.02 -38.99 5.75
CA GLY A 4 -18.75 -37.55 5.59
C GLY A 4 -18.13 -36.90 6.82
N GLY A 5 -16.97 -37.39 7.26
CA GLY A 5 -16.14 -36.64 8.22
C GLY A 5 -15.52 -35.43 7.53
N VAL A 6 -15.65 -34.25 8.13
CA VAL A 6 -14.90 -33.06 7.72
C VAL A 6 -13.40 -33.40 7.84
N PRO A 7 -12.58 -33.19 6.80
CA PRO A 7 -11.15 -33.49 6.88
C PRO A 7 -10.53 -32.71 8.03
N TRP A 8 -9.79 -33.42 8.87
CA TRP A 8 -9.10 -32.79 10.00
C TRP A 8 -7.97 -31.92 9.49
N PRO A 9 -7.75 -30.73 10.07
CA PRO A 9 -6.63 -29.89 9.70
C PRO A 9 -5.32 -30.67 9.88
N SER A 10 -4.55 -30.74 8.81
CA SER A 10 -3.31 -31.50 8.73
C SER A 10 -2.13 -30.54 8.63
N ARG A 11 -0.99 -30.95 9.21
CA ARG A 11 0.26 -30.23 9.06
C ARG A 11 0.82 -30.51 7.67
N ALA A 12 1.10 -29.46 6.92
CA ALA A 12 1.65 -29.51 5.57
C ALA A 12 2.91 -28.65 5.46
N GLU A 13 3.64 -28.83 4.38
CA GLU A 13 4.83 -28.04 4.05
C GLU A 13 4.61 -27.28 2.75
N TYR A 14 5.10 -26.04 2.67
CA TYR A 14 5.11 -25.26 1.44
C TYR A 14 6.45 -24.57 1.22
N LEU A 15 6.72 -24.29 -0.05
CA LEU A 15 7.90 -23.58 -0.52
C LEU A 15 7.45 -22.45 -1.45
N VAL A 16 8.25 -21.39 -1.48
CA VAL A 16 8.11 -20.31 -2.47
C VAL A 16 9.08 -20.59 -3.61
N VAL A 17 8.56 -20.64 -4.83
CA VAL A 17 9.38 -20.62 -6.04
C VAL A 17 9.82 -19.18 -6.25
N GLU A 18 11.09 -18.95 -6.54
CA GLU A 18 11.66 -17.64 -6.82
C GLU A 18 12.36 -17.67 -8.18
N VAL A 19 12.20 -16.62 -8.99
CA VAL A 19 12.94 -16.45 -10.25
C VAL A 19 14.06 -15.46 -10.02
N ALA A 20 15.29 -15.89 -10.24
CA ALA A 20 16.50 -15.07 -10.13
C ALA A 20 17.07 -14.79 -11.53
N LEU A 21 16.49 -13.80 -12.22
CA LEU A 21 16.98 -13.35 -13.53
C LEU A 21 18.31 -12.59 -13.39
N PRO A 22 19.21 -12.65 -14.38
CA PRO A 22 20.47 -11.91 -14.35
C PRO A 22 20.27 -10.41 -14.07
N ARG A 23 21.04 -9.87 -13.11
CA ARG A 23 21.01 -8.45 -12.69
C ARG A 23 19.70 -7.98 -12.05
N ARG A 24 18.82 -8.89 -11.61
CA ARG A 24 17.62 -8.58 -10.81
C ARG A 24 17.68 -9.31 -9.47
N SER A 25 17.01 -8.74 -8.46
CA SER A 25 16.77 -9.45 -7.20
C SER A 25 15.79 -10.61 -7.46
N PRO A 26 15.94 -11.77 -6.78
CA PRO A 26 15.00 -12.86 -6.90
C PRO A 26 13.56 -12.40 -6.61
N LEU A 27 12.63 -12.79 -7.49
CA LEU A 27 11.23 -12.44 -7.38
C LEU A 27 10.41 -13.68 -7.01
N PRO A 28 9.49 -13.60 -6.03
CA PRO A 28 8.57 -14.69 -5.76
C PRO A 28 7.68 -14.94 -6.99
N ALA A 29 7.58 -16.22 -7.31
CA ALA A 29 7.15 -16.75 -8.61
C ALA A 29 6.04 -17.79 -8.49
N GLY A 30 5.82 -18.35 -7.31
CA GLY A 30 4.74 -19.29 -7.06
C GLY A 30 4.86 -20.01 -5.73
N ILE A 31 3.87 -20.84 -5.44
CA ILE A 31 3.83 -21.72 -4.28
C ILE A 31 3.85 -23.18 -4.73
N LEU A 32 4.65 -23.97 -4.02
CA LEU A 32 4.57 -25.43 -3.99
C LEU A 32 4.06 -25.83 -2.61
N LEU A 33 2.91 -26.49 -2.52
CA LEU A 33 2.28 -26.94 -1.28
C LEU A 33 2.14 -28.47 -1.31
N LEU A 34 2.84 -29.14 -0.41
CA LEU A 34 2.85 -30.59 -0.29
C LEU A 34 1.74 -31.07 0.65
N ASP A 35 0.87 -31.95 0.15
CA ASP A 35 0.00 -32.78 0.98
C ASP A 35 0.73 -34.10 1.31
N PRO A 36 1.24 -34.27 2.55
CA PRO A 36 1.97 -35.48 2.92
C PRO A 36 1.05 -36.70 3.07
N GLY A 37 -0.27 -36.51 3.25
CA GLY A 37 -1.21 -37.62 3.42
C GLY A 37 -1.57 -38.28 2.10
N ALA A 38 -1.73 -37.48 1.04
CA ALA A 38 -2.04 -37.95 -0.30
C ALA A 38 -0.81 -38.07 -1.23
N ASP A 39 0.37 -37.67 -0.75
CA ASP A 39 1.59 -37.46 -1.55
C ASP A 39 1.31 -36.66 -2.83
N ARG A 40 0.55 -35.57 -2.67
CA ARG A 40 0.08 -34.72 -3.76
C ARG A 40 0.72 -33.33 -3.66
N LEU A 41 1.15 -32.82 -4.81
CA LEU A 41 1.65 -31.46 -4.95
C LEU A 41 0.51 -30.56 -5.44
N TYR A 42 0.23 -29.53 -4.67
CA TYR A 42 -0.59 -28.40 -5.07
C TYR A 42 0.36 -27.28 -5.46
N LEU A 43 0.28 -26.78 -6.68
CA LEU A 43 1.18 -25.72 -7.13
C LEU A 43 0.42 -24.61 -7.84
N LYS A 44 0.93 -23.40 -7.67
CA LYS A 44 0.44 -22.23 -8.40
C LYS A 44 1.63 -21.34 -8.70
N LEU A 45 1.96 -21.22 -9.97
CA LEU A 45 2.92 -20.26 -10.45
C LEU A 45 2.17 -19.02 -10.94
N ARG A 46 2.91 -17.94 -11.08
CA ARG A 46 2.43 -16.73 -11.72
C ARG A 46 2.06 -16.98 -13.18
N GLU A 47 1.13 -16.18 -13.68
CA GLU A 47 0.69 -16.23 -15.08
C GLU A 47 1.08 -14.97 -15.85
N ASP A 48 1.42 -13.89 -15.14
CA ASP A 48 1.73 -12.57 -15.68
C ASP A 48 3.19 -12.44 -16.15
N TRP A 49 3.85 -13.53 -16.57
CA TRP A 49 5.29 -13.55 -16.89
C TRP A 49 5.75 -12.50 -17.91
N ALA A 50 4.88 -12.15 -18.87
CA ALA A 50 5.16 -11.12 -19.87
C ALA A 50 5.44 -9.73 -19.27
N GLU A 51 5.01 -9.48 -18.03
CA GLU A 51 5.31 -8.23 -17.32
C GLU A 51 6.67 -8.26 -16.60
N TRP A 52 7.31 -9.43 -16.45
CA TRP A 52 8.43 -9.63 -15.52
C TRP A 52 9.66 -10.31 -16.12
N ALA A 53 9.50 -10.97 -17.26
CA ALA A 53 10.57 -11.63 -18.00
C ALA A 53 10.57 -11.16 -19.46
N GLU A 54 11.72 -11.32 -20.13
CA GLU A 54 11.78 -11.10 -21.58
C GLU A 54 10.88 -12.12 -22.30
N PRO A 55 10.37 -11.83 -23.51
CA PRO A 55 9.40 -12.70 -24.19
C PRO A 55 9.84 -14.17 -24.30
N GLU A 56 11.12 -14.41 -24.56
CA GLU A 56 11.71 -15.75 -24.65
C GLU A 56 11.67 -16.48 -23.29
N ASP A 57 12.02 -15.79 -22.21
CA ASP A 57 11.97 -16.34 -20.86
C ASP A 57 10.52 -16.55 -20.39
N ALA A 58 9.62 -15.62 -20.72
CA ALA A 58 8.20 -15.69 -20.34
C ALA A 58 7.49 -16.89 -20.97
N GLU A 59 7.78 -17.19 -22.23
CA GLU A 59 7.26 -18.38 -22.91
C GLU A 59 7.70 -19.66 -22.20
N VAL A 60 9.00 -19.78 -21.88
CA VAL A 60 9.53 -20.93 -21.15
C VAL A 60 8.87 -21.06 -19.77
N LEU A 61 8.81 -19.97 -19.00
CA LEU A 61 8.23 -19.95 -17.64
C LEU A 61 6.74 -20.34 -17.63
N SER A 62 5.99 -19.96 -18.67
CA SER A 62 4.57 -20.31 -18.79
C SER A 62 4.31 -21.82 -18.93
N LEU A 63 5.30 -22.58 -19.44
CA LEU A 63 5.19 -24.03 -19.64
C LEU A 63 5.57 -24.83 -18.39
N ILE A 64 6.25 -24.21 -17.43
CA ILE A 64 6.81 -24.89 -16.26
C ILE A 64 5.74 -25.47 -15.34
N ALA A 65 4.66 -24.72 -15.09
CA ALA A 65 3.62 -25.15 -14.16
C ALA A 65 3.04 -26.51 -14.59
N THR A 66 2.63 -26.61 -15.85
CA THR A 66 2.05 -27.83 -16.43
C THR A 66 3.03 -29.00 -16.43
N ASP A 67 4.30 -28.75 -16.79
CA ASP A 67 5.34 -29.78 -16.79
C ASP A 67 5.60 -30.32 -15.37
N TRP A 68 5.70 -29.43 -14.38
CA TRP A 68 5.92 -29.82 -12.99
C TRP A 68 4.73 -30.57 -12.38
N GLU A 69 3.50 -30.17 -12.69
CA GLU A 69 2.31 -30.93 -12.30
C GLU A 69 2.35 -32.36 -12.84
N GLN A 70 2.70 -32.51 -14.12
CA GLN A 70 2.78 -33.81 -14.76
C GLN A 70 3.89 -34.69 -14.16
N GLN A 71 5.07 -34.12 -13.92
CA GLN A 71 6.18 -34.86 -13.32
C GLN A 71 5.90 -35.25 -11.86
N ALA A 72 5.29 -34.36 -11.07
CA ALA A 72 4.88 -34.65 -9.69
C ALA A 72 3.87 -35.79 -9.62
N GLN A 73 2.89 -35.82 -10.54
CA GLN A 73 1.92 -36.92 -10.62
C GLN A 73 2.55 -38.27 -10.98
N GLN A 74 3.63 -38.28 -11.76
CA GLN A 74 4.33 -39.50 -12.16
C GLN A 74 5.28 -40.04 -11.09
N ALA A 75 6.03 -39.14 -10.43
CA ALA A 75 7.09 -39.53 -9.49
C ALA A 75 6.64 -39.57 -8.02
N GLY A 76 5.50 -38.96 -7.69
CA GLY A 76 5.10 -38.66 -6.31
C GLY A 76 5.61 -37.28 -5.87
N ALA A 77 4.80 -36.56 -5.11
CA ALA A 77 5.04 -35.15 -4.78
C ALA A 77 6.32 -34.96 -3.94
N ALA A 78 6.52 -35.79 -2.92
CA ALA A 78 7.70 -35.68 -2.07
C ALA A 78 9.00 -35.96 -2.83
N ALA A 79 8.99 -36.98 -3.71
CA ALA A 79 10.16 -37.35 -4.52
C ALA A 79 10.47 -36.29 -5.58
N PHE A 80 9.44 -35.76 -6.24
CA PHE A 80 9.60 -34.67 -7.19
C PHE A 80 10.11 -33.38 -6.53
N LEU A 81 9.62 -33.05 -5.33
CA LEU A 81 10.08 -31.87 -4.62
C LEU A 81 11.57 -31.99 -4.22
N ALA A 82 12.00 -33.16 -3.75
CA ALA A 82 13.42 -33.41 -3.47
C ALA A 82 14.29 -33.32 -4.73
N LEU A 83 13.76 -33.75 -5.89
CA LEU A 83 14.42 -33.60 -7.18
C LEU A 83 14.59 -32.13 -7.57
N LEU A 84 13.56 -31.30 -7.38
CA LEU A 84 13.63 -29.86 -7.63
C LEU A 84 14.67 -29.20 -6.72
N GLU A 85 14.68 -29.51 -5.44
CA GLU A 85 15.66 -28.96 -4.48
C GLU A 85 17.11 -29.24 -4.89
N ASP A 86 17.39 -30.38 -5.54
CA ASP A 86 18.72 -30.78 -6.00
C ASP A 86 19.08 -30.24 -7.40
N ARG A 87 18.10 -30.13 -8.31
CA ARG A 87 18.34 -29.91 -9.75
C ARG A 87 17.99 -28.53 -10.26
N LEU A 88 17.37 -27.69 -9.43
CA LEU A 88 16.96 -26.37 -9.88
C LEU A 88 18.16 -25.50 -10.27
N SER A 89 18.01 -24.80 -11.40
CA SER A 89 19.05 -23.96 -11.96
C SER A 89 19.20 -22.67 -11.16
N ASN A 90 20.28 -21.91 -11.36
CA ASN A 90 20.43 -20.60 -10.70
C ASN A 90 19.29 -19.61 -10.99
N THR A 91 18.56 -19.82 -12.09
CA THR A 91 17.44 -18.99 -12.58
C THR A 91 16.15 -19.24 -11.80
N LEU A 92 15.93 -20.45 -11.29
CA LEU A 92 14.75 -20.81 -10.50
C LEU A 92 15.20 -21.37 -9.16
N ARG A 93 14.79 -20.75 -8.07
CA ARG A 93 15.20 -21.13 -6.71
C ARG A 93 13.98 -21.53 -5.90
N LEU A 94 14.20 -22.36 -4.89
CA LEU A 94 13.21 -22.65 -3.86
C LEU A 94 13.65 -22.00 -2.57
N SER A 95 12.68 -21.44 -1.85
CA SER A 95 12.88 -21.06 -0.45
C SER A 95 13.12 -22.29 0.42
N GLU A 96 13.51 -22.08 1.67
CA GLU A 96 13.42 -23.12 2.69
C GLU A 96 11.97 -23.63 2.85
N ARG A 97 11.83 -24.87 3.30
CA ARG A 97 10.53 -25.48 3.62
C ARG A 97 9.89 -24.79 4.81
N ARG A 98 8.64 -24.37 4.65
CA ARG A 98 7.83 -23.73 5.70
C ARG A 98 6.66 -24.63 6.07
N THR A 99 6.34 -24.69 7.36
CA THR A 99 5.18 -25.45 7.86
C THR A 99 3.92 -24.59 7.84
N VAL A 100 2.78 -25.19 7.47
CA VAL A 100 1.45 -24.58 7.54
C VAL A 100 0.40 -25.61 8.01
N VAL A 101 -0.66 -25.15 8.66
CA VAL A 101 -1.84 -25.99 8.99
C VAL A 101 -2.91 -25.79 7.93
N VAL A 102 -3.38 -26.89 7.36
CA VAL A 102 -4.25 -26.90 6.18
C VAL A 102 -5.45 -27.81 6.44
N GLY A 103 -6.66 -27.26 6.33
CA GLY A 103 -7.90 -28.06 6.29
C GLY A 103 -8.41 -28.32 4.86
N ASP A 104 -8.09 -27.41 3.93
CA ASP A 104 -8.44 -27.48 2.51
C ASP A 104 -7.23 -26.97 1.72
N PHE A 105 -6.62 -27.85 0.93
CA PHE A 105 -5.36 -27.58 0.24
C PHE A 105 -5.49 -26.58 -0.91
N GLU A 106 -6.62 -26.54 -1.62
CA GLU A 106 -6.81 -25.55 -2.68
C GLU A 106 -7.03 -24.16 -2.11
N ARG A 107 -7.84 -24.04 -1.05
CA ARG A 107 -8.00 -22.76 -0.33
C ARG A 107 -6.70 -22.31 0.32
N ALA A 108 -5.91 -23.23 0.86
CA ALA A 108 -4.62 -22.90 1.43
C ALA A 108 -3.62 -22.44 0.37
N LEU A 109 -3.58 -23.08 -0.80
CA LEU A 109 -2.75 -22.66 -1.93
C LEU A 109 -3.09 -21.23 -2.37
N GLU A 110 -4.37 -20.92 -2.56
CA GLU A 110 -4.81 -19.56 -2.95
C GLU A 110 -4.45 -18.51 -1.88
N ARG A 111 -4.64 -18.84 -0.60
CA ARG A 111 -4.26 -17.95 0.51
C ARG A 111 -2.75 -17.70 0.55
N LEU A 112 -1.94 -18.75 0.45
CA LEU A 112 -0.48 -18.66 0.46
C LEU A 112 0.02 -17.90 -0.77
N TYR A 113 -0.57 -18.15 -1.94
CA TYR A 113 -0.24 -17.45 -3.16
C TYR A 113 -0.49 -15.94 -3.03
N ARG A 114 -1.67 -15.56 -2.52
CA ARG A 114 -1.97 -14.16 -2.22
C ARG A 114 -1.00 -13.56 -1.21
N GLN A 115 -0.61 -14.29 -0.17
CA GLN A 115 0.26 -13.75 0.86
C GLN A 115 1.72 -13.57 0.40
N GLU A 116 2.26 -14.58 -0.27
CA GLU A 116 3.70 -14.69 -0.57
C GLU A 116 4.08 -14.14 -1.95
N ILE A 117 3.12 -14.11 -2.88
CA ILE A 117 3.32 -13.63 -4.24
C ILE A 117 2.62 -12.29 -4.37
N GLU A 118 1.28 -12.22 -4.30
CA GLU A 118 0.55 -10.96 -4.48
C GLU A 118 0.86 -9.95 -3.35
N GLY A 119 1.04 -10.44 -2.11
CA GLY A 119 1.31 -9.64 -0.92
C GLY A 119 2.75 -9.16 -0.80
N ARG A 120 3.72 -9.91 -1.36
CA ARG A 120 5.11 -9.44 -1.51
C ARG A 120 5.35 -8.67 -2.81
N GLN A 121 4.40 -8.69 -3.75
CA GLN A 121 4.42 -7.94 -5.00
C GLN A 121 3.99 -6.47 -4.85
N SER A 122 3.90 -5.92 -3.63
CA SER A 122 4.01 -4.47 -3.42
C SER A 122 5.43 -3.91 -3.65
N ALA A 123 6.23 -4.58 -4.49
CA ALA A 123 7.12 -3.91 -5.43
C ALA A 123 6.40 -3.79 -6.78
N VAL A 124 5.21 -3.18 -6.80
CA VAL A 124 4.62 -2.70 -8.04
C VAL A 124 5.70 -1.84 -8.68
N THR A 125 5.99 -2.02 -9.97
CA THR A 125 6.79 -1.04 -10.70
C THR A 125 6.18 0.32 -10.39
N VAL A 126 6.89 1.12 -9.60
CA VAL A 126 6.42 2.44 -9.23
C VAL A 126 6.36 3.19 -10.55
N ILE A 127 5.15 3.44 -11.04
CA ILE A 127 4.93 4.35 -12.15
C ILE A 127 4.51 5.67 -11.50
N PRO A 128 5.46 6.61 -11.31
CA PRO A 128 5.21 7.87 -10.65
C PRO A 128 4.00 8.56 -11.25
N PHE A 129 3.10 9.03 -10.39
CA PHE A 129 1.93 9.83 -10.77
C PHE A 129 0.96 9.15 -11.76
N ARG A 130 1.05 7.82 -11.93
CA ARG A 130 0.05 7.01 -12.64
C ARG A 130 -0.56 5.96 -11.73
N THR A 131 0.27 5.03 -11.28
CA THR A 131 -0.17 3.92 -10.40
C THR A 131 0.13 4.20 -8.94
N HIS A 132 0.99 5.19 -8.66
CA HIS A 132 1.39 5.57 -7.31
C HIS A 132 1.30 7.05 -7.06
N VAL A 133 1.04 7.40 -5.81
CA VAL A 133 1.16 8.76 -5.28
C VAL A 133 2.45 8.88 -4.48
N PRO A 134 3.15 10.03 -4.56
CA PRO A 134 4.36 10.24 -3.78
C PRO A 134 4.03 10.38 -2.29
N VAL A 135 4.89 9.85 -1.44
CA VAL A 135 4.90 10.10 0.00
C VAL A 135 5.91 11.20 0.29
N TYR A 136 5.48 12.26 0.94
CA TYR A 136 6.33 13.37 1.35
C TYR A 136 6.32 13.56 2.86
N SER A 137 7.40 14.11 3.41
CA SER A 137 7.30 14.80 4.70
C SER A 137 6.36 16.00 4.58
N LEU A 138 5.76 16.42 5.70
CA LEU A 138 4.90 17.61 5.73
C LEU A 138 5.63 18.87 5.23
N ARG A 139 6.93 18.98 5.53
CA ARG A 139 7.79 20.08 5.07
C ARG A 139 8.00 20.04 3.55
N ALA A 140 8.35 18.89 3.00
CA ALA A 140 8.51 18.71 1.55
C ALA A 140 7.19 18.99 0.80
N ALA A 141 6.06 18.51 1.34
CA ALA A 141 4.74 18.79 0.79
C ALA A 141 4.40 20.29 0.78
N ALA A 142 4.77 21.02 1.85
CA ALA A 142 4.55 22.46 1.94
C ALA A 142 5.37 23.27 0.94
N GLY A 143 6.63 22.87 0.68
CA GLY A 143 7.44 23.48 -0.37
C GLY A 143 6.83 23.25 -1.76
N ARG A 144 6.52 21.99 -2.10
CA ARG A 144 6.06 21.59 -3.44
C ARG A 144 4.62 22.03 -3.76
N PHE A 145 3.69 21.86 -2.83
CA PHE A 145 2.26 22.13 -3.02
C PHE A 145 1.80 23.45 -2.42
N GLY A 146 2.64 24.11 -1.62
CA GLY A 146 2.42 25.48 -1.20
C GLY A 146 2.71 26.49 -2.32
N PRO A 147 2.46 27.78 -2.07
CA PRO A 147 2.65 28.85 -3.06
C PRO A 147 4.13 29.12 -3.41
N GLU A 148 5.08 28.70 -2.59
CA GLU A 148 6.52 28.80 -2.88
C GLU A 148 6.94 27.84 -4.01
N GLN A 149 6.21 26.72 -4.20
CA GLN A 149 6.39 25.72 -5.26
C GLN A 149 7.86 25.34 -5.50
N GLU A 150 8.59 25.00 -4.43
CA GLU A 150 9.98 24.56 -4.53
C GLU A 150 10.07 23.23 -5.33
N PRO A 151 10.76 23.22 -6.48
CA PRO A 151 10.71 22.09 -7.43
C PRO A 151 11.52 20.86 -7.00
N GLU A 152 12.38 20.99 -5.98
CA GLU A 152 13.42 20.00 -5.62
C GLU A 152 13.02 19.02 -4.51
N ALA A 153 11.77 19.05 -4.02
CA ALA A 153 11.33 18.13 -2.99
C ALA A 153 11.26 16.68 -3.52
N GLU A 154 12.23 15.84 -3.11
CA GLU A 154 12.24 14.40 -3.38
C GLU A 154 11.23 13.66 -2.46
N PRO A 155 10.45 12.70 -2.99
CA PRO A 155 9.55 11.90 -2.18
C PRO A 155 10.32 10.90 -1.32
N GLU A 156 9.85 10.69 -0.09
CA GLU A 156 10.38 9.67 0.83
C GLU A 156 10.04 8.25 0.38
N GLY A 157 8.99 8.12 -0.44
CA GLY A 157 8.54 6.85 -0.98
C GLY A 157 7.33 7.02 -1.91
N TRP A 158 6.75 5.90 -2.31
CA TRP A 158 5.59 5.85 -3.19
C TRP A 158 4.61 4.81 -2.67
N VAL A 159 3.31 5.12 -2.72
CA VAL A 159 2.25 4.19 -2.32
C VAL A 159 1.23 4.03 -3.44
N PRO A 160 0.59 2.86 -3.56
CA PRO A 160 -0.43 2.63 -4.57
C PRO A 160 -1.52 3.71 -4.52
N ALA A 161 -1.85 4.26 -5.70
CA ALA A 161 -2.90 5.25 -5.84
C ALA A 161 -4.28 4.59 -5.58
N PRO A 162 -5.11 5.12 -4.66
CA PRO A 162 -6.46 4.62 -4.49
C PRO A 162 -7.29 4.62 -5.80
N PRO A 163 -8.18 3.64 -6.00
CA PRO A 163 -8.97 3.55 -7.23
C PRO A 163 -9.84 4.80 -7.43
N GLY A 164 -9.95 5.25 -8.67
CA GLY A 164 -10.79 6.40 -9.06
C GLY A 164 -10.08 7.77 -9.08
N LEU A 165 -8.77 7.82 -8.88
CA LEU A 165 -7.97 9.04 -9.05
C LEU A 165 -7.82 9.39 -10.54
N ARG A 166 -8.23 10.61 -10.93
CA ARG A 166 -8.18 11.07 -12.34
C ARG A 166 -6.80 11.57 -12.78
N SER A 167 -6.02 12.12 -11.87
CA SER A 167 -4.66 12.64 -12.09
C SER A 167 -3.90 12.51 -10.79
N ALA A 168 -2.90 11.62 -10.69
CA ALA A 168 -2.15 11.45 -9.45
C ALA A 168 -1.08 12.54 -9.24
N GLU A 169 -0.83 13.42 -10.22
CA GLU A 169 0.08 14.57 -10.09
C GLU A 169 -0.42 15.62 -9.09
N ASP A 170 -1.74 15.73 -8.93
CA ASP A 170 -2.34 16.65 -7.96
C ASP A 170 -2.40 16.06 -6.54
N TYR A 171 -1.94 14.83 -6.33
CA TYR A 171 -2.10 14.11 -5.08
C TYR A 171 -0.76 13.76 -4.45
N PHE A 172 -0.75 13.67 -3.13
CA PHE A 172 0.37 13.15 -2.36
C PHE A 172 -0.12 12.52 -1.06
N ALA A 173 0.72 11.68 -0.47
CA ALA A 173 0.47 11.08 0.83
C ALA A 173 1.43 11.64 1.89
N CYS A 174 0.92 11.81 3.11
CA CYS A 174 1.71 12.17 4.29
C CYS A 174 1.18 11.41 5.51
N HIS A 175 2.07 11.04 6.43
CA HIS A 175 1.65 10.58 7.74
C HIS A 175 1.12 11.75 8.58
N VAL A 176 -0.04 11.54 9.19
CA VAL A 176 -0.65 12.48 10.13
C VAL A 176 -0.52 11.91 11.53
N GLN A 177 0.11 12.66 12.42
CA GLN A 177 0.26 12.31 13.83
C GLN A 177 -0.63 13.20 14.69
N GLY A 178 -1.19 12.62 15.75
CA GLY A 178 -2.08 13.26 16.71
C GLY A 178 -3.55 12.91 16.51
N ARG A 179 -4.34 13.10 17.57
CA ARG A 179 -5.73 12.61 17.69
C ARG A 179 -6.80 13.66 17.45
N SER A 180 -6.42 14.88 17.07
CA SER A 180 -7.36 16.01 16.93
C SER A 180 -8.42 15.82 15.83
N MET A 181 -8.22 14.85 14.94
CA MET A 181 -9.11 14.56 13.81
C MET A 181 -9.81 13.20 13.93
N GLU A 182 -9.71 12.56 15.11
CA GLU A 182 -10.42 11.31 15.40
C GLU A 182 -11.94 11.51 15.46
N PRO A 183 -12.74 10.47 15.15
CA PRO A 183 -12.31 9.13 14.72
C PRO A 183 -11.98 9.05 13.21
N ARG A 184 -12.19 10.13 12.45
CA ARG A 184 -12.10 10.10 10.98
C ARG A 184 -10.67 9.97 10.46
N ILE A 185 -9.70 10.54 11.17
CA ILE A 185 -8.26 10.39 10.90
C ILE A 185 -7.62 9.91 12.21
N PRO A 186 -7.44 8.60 12.38
CA PRO A 186 -6.71 8.03 13.51
C PRO A 186 -5.25 8.51 13.57
N ASP A 187 -4.68 8.51 14.77
CA ASP A 187 -3.25 8.76 14.97
C ASP A 187 -2.37 7.84 14.12
N GLY A 188 -1.31 8.40 13.51
CA GLY A 188 -0.37 7.67 12.65
C GLY A 188 -0.87 7.39 11.22
N SER A 189 -2.11 7.77 10.88
CA SER A 189 -2.70 7.48 9.58
C SER A 189 -1.89 8.03 8.40
N LEU A 190 -1.69 7.19 7.37
CA LEU A 190 -1.25 7.66 6.07
C LEU A 190 -2.43 8.32 5.33
N CYS A 191 -2.36 9.63 5.12
CA CYS A 191 -3.45 10.41 4.56
C CYS A 191 -3.15 10.83 3.13
N LEU A 192 -4.12 10.64 2.23
CA LEU A 192 -4.11 11.16 0.88
C LEU A 192 -4.62 12.60 0.88
N PHE A 193 -3.82 13.49 0.32
CA PHE A 193 -4.14 14.89 0.08
C PHE A 193 -4.18 15.19 -1.40
N ARG A 194 -4.93 16.23 -1.77
CA ARG A 194 -4.91 16.82 -3.11
C ARG A 194 -4.56 18.29 -3.06
N LYS A 195 -3.88 18.79 -4.08
CA LYS A 195 -3.70 20.22 -4.32
C LYS A 195 -5.05 20.92 -4.23
N ILE A 196 -5.11 22.01 -3.48
CA ILE A 196 -6.38 22.68 -3.22
C ILE A 196 -6.92 23.29 -4.53
N PRO A 197 -8.11 22.88 -5.00
CA PRO A 197 -8.65 23.42 -6.24
C PRO A 197 -9.09 24.88 -6.04
N ALA A 198 -9.15 25.64 -7.15
CA ALA A 198 -9.73 26.98 -7.13
C ALA A 198 -11.17 26.94 -6.59
N GLY A 199 -11.51 27.86 -5.69
CA GLY A 199 -12.84 27.98 -5.10
C GLY A 199 -12.85 28.00 -3.57
N SER A 200 -14.03 27.74 -3.01
CA SER A 200 -14.23 27.81 -1.55
C SER A 200 -13.55 26.66 -0.82
N ARG A 201 -12.93 27.00 0.31
CA ARG A 201 -12.33 26.05 1.27
C ARG A 201 -13.29 25.69 2.40
N GLN A 202 -14.48 26.32 2.43
CA GLN A 202 -15.44 26.20 3.51
C GLN A 202 -15.86 24.74 3.76
N GLY A 203 -15.75 24.31 5.02
CA GLY A 203 -16.15 22.98 5.48
C GLY A 203 -15.19 21.85 5.10
N LYS A 204 -14.14 22.14 4.32
CA LYS A 204 -13.17 21.13 3.89
C LYS A 204 -12.17 20.82 5.00
N LEU A 205 -11.70 19.57 5.02
CA LEU A 205 -10.56 19.19 5.83
C LEU A 205 -9.29 19.59 5.07
N VAL A 206 -8.44 20.40 5.69
CA VAL A 206 -7.27 20.98 5.04
C VAL A 206 -6.00 20.73 5.85
N LEU A 207 -4.91 20.48 5.14
CA LEU A 207 -3.56 20.55 5.70
C LEU A 207 -3.11 22.01 5.67
N VAL A 208 -2.75 22.54 6.83
CA VAL A 208 -2.24 23.90 6.97
C VAL A 208 -0.85 23.91 7.60
N ARG A 209 -0.05 24.89 7.19
CA ARG A 209 1.21 25.28 7.81
C ARG A 209 1.00 26.57 8.61
N HIS A 210 1.49 26.63 9.83
CA HIS A 210 1.50 27.87 10.61
C HIS A 210 2.70 28.75 10.23
N ARG A 211 2.52 30.07 10.14
CA ARG A 211 3.58 31.04 9.79
C ARG A 211 4.24 31.68 11.03
N GLY A 212 4.34 30.92 12.12
CA GLY A 212 4.93 31.36 13.39
C GLY A 212 5.01 30.23 14.42
N ALA A 213 5.61 30.51 15.58
CA ALA A 213 5.66 29.56 16.70
C ALA A 213 4.27 29.46 17.34
N THR A 214 3.61 28.33 17.18
CA THR A 214 2.37 27.99 17.85
C THR A 214 2.66 27.41 19.23
N GLU A 215 2.01 27.93 20.28
CA GLU A 215 2.22 27.46 21.67
C GLU A 215 1.68 26.04 21.91
N THR A 216 0.82 25.51 21.03
CA THR A 216 -0.01 24.31 21.31
C THR A 216 -0.10 23.29 20.18
N GLY A 217 0.55 23.50 19.03
CA GLY A 217 0.47 22.60 17.88
C GLY A 217 1.72 22.71 17.02
N GLY A 218 2.18 21.62 16.41
CA GLY A 218 3.37 21.65 15.54
C GLY A 218 3.23 22.58 14.33
N GLU A 219 4.30 22.73 13.55
CA GLU A 219 4.36 23.57 12.32
C GLU A 219 3.21 23.28 11.33
N PHE A 220 2.62 22.08 11.40
CA PHE A 220 1.56 21.60 10.51
C PHE A 220 0.38 21.04 11.30
N THR A 221 -0.84 21.28 10.81
CA THR A 221 -2.05 20.64 11.34
C THR A 221 -3.06 20.32 10.24
N VAL A 222 -3.85 19.28 10.46
CA VAL A 222 -5.06 19.01 9.68
C VAL A 222 -6.27 19.46 10.51
N LYS A 223 -7.14 20.29 9.93
CA LYS A 223 -8.36 20.82 10.59
C LYS A 223 -9.47 21.05 9.56
N ARG A 224 -10.72 21.16 10.02
CA ARG A 224 -11.82 21.65 9.19
C ARG A 224 -11.71 23.17 9.04
N TYR A 225 -11.68 23.65 7.81
CA TYR A 225 -11.61 25.07 7.49
C TYR A 225 -12.98 25.74 7.53
N ARG A 226 -13.08 26.87 8.22
CA ARG A 226 -14.25 27.75 8.23
C ARG A 226 -13.80 29.20 8.17
N SER A 227 -14.26 29.96 7.18
CA SER A 227 -14.06 31.41 7.13
C SER A 227 -15.33 32.13 7.55
N GLU A 228 -15.18 33.18 8.35
CA GLU A 228 -16.24 34.07 8.80
C GLU A 228 -15.92 35.51 8.40
N LYS A 229 -16.87 36.19 7.78
CA LYS A 229 -16.74 37.61 7.44
C LYS A 229 -17.30 38.42 8.61
N VAL A 230 -16.43 39.11 9.33
CA VAL A 230 -16.81 40.01 10.41
C VAL A 230 -16.94 41.41 9.83
N VAL A 231 -18.11 42.01 9.97
CA VAL A 231 -18.36 43.41 9.60
C VAL A 231 -18.20 44.24 10.86
N THR A 232 -17.27 45.20 10.87
CA THR A 232 -17.12 46.15 11.97
C THR A 232 -18.05 47.35 11.78
N GLU A 233 -18.31 48.11 12.86
CA GLU A 233 -19.16 49.31 12.83
C GLU A 233 -18.68 50.38 11.84
N GLU A 234 -17.39 50.36 11.48
CA GLU A 234 -16.76 51.25 10.50
C GLU A 234 -16.91 50.75 9.05
N GLY A 235 -17.64 49.65 8.83
CA GLY A 235 -17.83 49.05 7.50
C GLY A 235 -16.66 48.20 7.01
N TRP A 236 -15.61 48.02 7.82
CA TRP A 236 -14.47 47.19 7.47
C TRP A 236 -14.84 45.70 7.60
N ARG A 237 -14.49 44.91 6.57
CA ARG A 237 -14.74 43.46 6.53
C ARG A 237 -13.46 42.71 6.86
N HIS A 238 -13.31 42.26 8.09
CA HIS A 238 -12.23 41.34 8.44
C HIS A 238 -12.67 39.90 8.17
N THR A 239 -11.79 39.09 7.59
CA THR A 239 -12.04 37.65 7.44
C THR A 239 -11.32 36.92 8.56
N LYS A 240 -12.08 36.30 9.45
CA LYS A 240 -11.56 35.43 10.50
C LYS A 240 -11.58 33.99 9.99
N VAL A 241 -10.49 33.25 10.23
CA VAL A 241 -10.43 31.83 9.87
C VAL A 241 -10.45 31.00 11.14
N VAL A 242 -11.33 30.01 11.14
CA VAL A 242 -11.56 29.06 12.22
C VAL A 242 -11.15 27.69 11.71
N LEU A 243 -10.24 27.05 12.43
CA LEU A 243 -9.74 25.70 12.17
C LEU A 243 -10.25 24.77 13.26
N GLU A 244 -11.28 23.99 12.93
CA GLU A 244 -11.98 23.14 13.89
C GLU A 244 -11.39 21.72 13.89
N PRO A 245 -11.08 21.14 15.06
CA PRO A 245 -10.82 19.70 15.18
C PRO A 245 -12.12 18.91 14.96
N LEU A 246 -11.98 17.61 14.68
CA LEU A 246 -13.12 16.68 14.72
C LEU A 246 -13.28 16.03 16.09
N ASN A 247 -12.17 15.91 16.82
CA ASN A 247 -12.17 15.44 18.18
C ASN A 247 -12.46 16.62 19.12
N PRO A 248 -13.56 16.58 19.91
CA PRO A 248 -13.96 17.67 20.80
C PRO A 248 -13.00 17.92 21.97
N ASP A 249 -12.09 16.98 22.26
CA ASP A 249 -11.09 17.12 23.32
C ASP A 249 -9.96 18.11 22.95
N TYR A 250 -9.96 18.60 21.70
CA TYR A 250 -8.96 19.52 21.18
C TYR A 250 -9.57 20.92 20.95
N PRO A 251 -8.81 21.99 21.18
CA PRO A 251 -9.31 23.36 21.01
C PRO A 251 -9.48 23.74 19.54
N VAL A 252 -10.45 24.61 19.29
CA VAL A 252 -10.59 25.32 18.01
C VAL A 252 -9.50 26.39 17.90
N LEU A 253 -8.86 26.49 16.74
CA LEU A 253 -7.86 27.52 16.48
C LEU A 253 -8.50 28.64 15.66
N GLU A 254 -8.36 29.87 16.15
CA GLU A 254 -8.83 31.08 15.47
C GLU A 254 -7.62 31.87 15.00
N LEU A 255 -7.50 32.05 13.69
CA LEU A 255 -6.32 32.63 13.07
C LEU A 255 -6.73 33.71 12.07
N GLY A 256 -5.91 34.76 11.99
CA GLY A 256 -5.91 35.71 10.90
C GLY A 256 -5.39 35.10 9.59
N PRO A 257 -5.72 35.69 8.44
CA PRO A 257 -5.38 35.16 7.11
C PRO A 257 -3.87 35.07 6.85
N GLU A 258 -3.05 35.85 7.56
CA GLU A 258 -1.60 35.89 7.40
C GLU A 258 -0.86 34.88 8.31
N GLU A 259 -1.54 34.30 9.31
CA GLU A 259 -0.91 33.45 10.34
C GLU A 259 -0.74 31.99 9.89
N PHE A 260 -1.33 31.62 8.75
CA PHE A 260 -1.27 30.26 8.23
C PHE A 260 -1.27 30.23 6.71
N GLN A 261 -0.98 29.05 6.19
CA GLN A 261 -0.98 28.77 4.76
C GLN A 261 -1.67 27.42 4.54
N VAL A 262 -2.69 27.41 3.68
CA VAL A 262 -3.32 26.14 3.28
C VAL A 262 -2.46 25.49 2.22
N ILE A 263 -2.05 24.25 2.48
CA ILE A 263 -1.21 23.46 1.57
C ILE A 263 -2.08 22.60 0.66
N ALA A 264 -3.02 21.85 1.25
CA ALA A 264 -3.78 20.85 0.53
C ALA A 264 -5.13 20.53 1.17
N GLU A 265 -6.01 19.89 0.41
CA GLU A 265 -7.28 19.34 0.89
C GLU A 265 -7.10 17.85 1.22
N PHE A 266 -7.55 17.42 2.39
CA PHE A 266 -7.61 16.01 2.76
C PHE A 266 -8.69 15.29 1.96
N VAL A 267 -8.33 14.14 1.39
CA VAL A 267 -9.22 13.31 0.58
C VAL A 267 -9.70 12.12 1.40
N ARG A 268 -8.77 11.29 1.89
CA ARG A 268 -9.07 10.08 2.66
C ARG A 268 -7.84 9.56 3.41
N VAL A 269 -8.06 8.69 4.38
CA VAL A 269 -7.03 7.79 4.90
C VAL A 269 -6.80 6.69 3.85
N ILE A 270 -5.53 6.41 3.57
CA ILE A 270 -5.10 5.23 2.81
C ILE A 270 -5.05 4.08 3.82
N PRO A 271 -5.81 2.99 3.61
CA PRO A 271 -5.66 1.80 4.43
C PRO A 271 -4.20 1.35 4.30
N ILE A 272 -3.47 1.38 5.40
CA ILE A 272 -2.23 0.63 5.49
C ILE A 272 -2.73 -0.81 5.65
N GLU A 273 -2.66 -1.61 4.59
CA GLU A 273 -2.70 -3.05 4.78
C GLU A 273 -1.44 -3.36 5.59
N GLU A 274 -1.58 -3.47 6.91
CA GLU A 274 -0.50 -3.92 7.78
C GLU A 274 -0.03 -5.26 7.25
N THR A 275 1.16 -5.22 6.67
CA THR A 275 1.89 -6.34 6.08
C THR A 275 2.24 -7.36 7.15
#